data_AF-A0A3R9NTP5-F1
#
_entry.id   AF-A0A3R9NTP5-F1
#
_cell.length_a   1.000
_cell.length_b   1.000
_cell.length_c   1.000
_cell.angle_alpha   90.00
_cell.angle_beta   90.00
_cell.angle_gamma   90.00
#
_symmetry.space_group_name_H-M   'P 1'
#
loop_
_entity.id
_entity.type
_entity.pdbx_description
1 polymer ?
#
loop_
_entity_poly.entity_id
_entity_poly.type
_entity_poly.pdbx_seq_one_letter_code
_entity_poly.pdbx_strand_id
1 'polypeptide(L)'
;MQSTETATANSRPYLALGLTFLLLGVGYANPWPLVTSPPAGMWNGQLAFEVLNLYALVVFLGWAHFLYAWQGQWKASGRLTPLRRALYWGTVAAALILLAVLRKWWGVAVFSLVVWVYNIAHFIKAEILFAGARERSRFYSPVIAFAWFTLVLFQAGPMGKLAVAVGGSVLLAVALLVAGDWRVLAEGQVRLPVLTLFLLGETLVWTAYGQYMSPAFRVGIYVFHIAAASFFHYLSSYFFASGRSRLTQPWVIAVVNVVFLCAGYAVAHTGWLRWASVWLAPEWFTLWVALHLVGSDLLPWWRRSVARSTAQTQLIRERI
;
A
#
# COMPACT_ATOMS: atom_id res chain seq x y z
N MET A 1 -24.67 9.07 -32.55
CA MET A 1 -23.73 7.99 -32.19
C MET A 1 -22.39 8.63 -31.87
N GLN A 2 -22.15 8.99 -30.61
CA GLN A 2 -20.81 9.38 -30.16
C GLN A 2 -19.99 8.10 -30.04
N SER A 3 -18.87 8.05 -30.74
CA SER A 3 -17.87 6.99 -30.61
C SER A 3 -17.46 6.92 -29.15
N THR A 4 -17.83 5.83 -28.49
CA THR A 4 -17.24 5.37 -27.24
C THR A 4 -15.77 5.06 -27.55
N GLU A 5 -14.93 6.09 -27.58
CA GLU A 5 -13.49 5.91 -27.42
C GLU A 5 -13.33 5.15 -26.10
N THR A 6 -12.98 3.88 -26.26
CA THR A 6 -12.48 3.06 -25.18
C THR A 6 -11.28 3.81 -24.64
N ALA A 7 -11.48 4.53 -23.53
CA ALA A 7 -10.41 5.21 -22.82
C ALA A 7 -9.39 4.14 -22.43
N THR A 8 -8.40 3.93 -23.29
CA THR A 8 -7.31 3.00 -23.09
C THR A 8 -6.69 3.32 -21.75
N ALA A 9 -6.52 2.31 -20.91
CA ALA A 9 -6.00 2.46 -19.56
C ALA A 9 -4.61 3.14 -19.62
N ASN A 10 -4.54 4.43 -19.25
CA ASN A 10 -3.34 5.27 -19.32
C ASN A 10 -2.27 4.94 -18.26
N SER A 11 -2.22 3.71 -17.71
CA SER A 11 -1.12 3.35 -16.81
C SER A 11 0.16 3.15 -17.63
N ARG A 12 1.25 3.77 -17.19
CA ARG A 12 2.60 3.66 -17.81
C ARG A 12 3.51 2.83 -16.89
N PRO A 13 3.33 1.49 -16.80
CA PRO A 13 3.97 0.68 -15.78
C PRO A 13 5.50 0.69 -15.86
N TYR A 14 6.08 0.72 -17.07
CA TYR A 14 7.54 0.80 -17.23
C TYR A 14 8.11 2.13 -16.75
N LEU A 15 7.40 3.24 -17.01
CA LEU A 15 7.79 4.56 -16.52
C LEU A 15 7.64 4.65 -15.00
N ALA A 16 6.53 4.11 -14.45
CA ALA A 16 6.33 4.00 -13.01
C ALA A 16 7.46 3.18 -12.37
N LEU A 17 7.84 2.05 -12.95
CA LEU A 17 8.93 1.22 -12.44
C LEU A 17 10.29 1.93 -12.49
N GLY A 18 10.64 2.56 -13.62
CA GLY A 18 11.89 3.30 -13.75
C GLY A 18 11.98 4.45 -12.75
N LEU A 19 10.89 5.21 -12.58
CA LEU A 19 10.82 6.29 -11.59
C LEU A 19 10.80 5.77 -10.15
N THR A 20 10.22 4.60 -9.88
CA THR A 20 10.32 3.93 -8.58
C THR A 20 11.78 3.67 -8.22
N PHE A 21 12.55 3.05 -9.13
CA PHE A 21 13.97 2.79 -8.86
C PHE A 21 14.78 4.07 -8.72
N LEU A 22 14.46 5.11 -9.50
CA LEU A 22 15.08 6.43 -9.32
C LEU A 22 14.77 7.00 -7.93
N LEU A 23 13.51 6.95 -7.48
CA LEU A 23 13.11 7.45 -6.15
C LEU A 23 13.74 6.64 -5.00
N LEU A 24 13.86 5.32 -5.17
CA LEU A 24 14.61 4.47 -4.23
C LEU A 24 16.06 4.92 -4.14
N GLY A 25 16.73 5.09 -5.29
CA GLY A 25 18.12 5.54 -5.36
C GLY A 25 18.32 6.92 -4.76
N VAL A 26 17.49 7.89 -5.13
CA VAL A 26 17.52 9.26 -4.58
C VAL A 26 17.26 9.26 -3.08
N GLY A 27 16.28 8.48 -2.61
CA GLY A 27 15.95 8.40 -1.19
C GLY A 27 17.07 7.80 -0.34
N TYR A 28 17.72 6.76 -0.87
CA TYR A 28 18.83 6.10 -0.17
C TYR A 28 20.11 6.94 -0.21
N ALA A 29 20.42 7.56 -1.36
CA ALA A 29 21.64 8.36 -1.55
C ALA A 29 21.52 9.80 -1.00
N ASN A 30 20.34 10.21 -0.54
CA ASN A 30 20.12 11.54 0.02
C ASN A 30 21.00 11.76 1.26
N PRO A 31 21.94 12.73 1.23
CA PRO A 31 22.87 12.95 2.35
C PRO A 31 22.23 13.68 3.53
N TRP A 32 21.02 14.23 3.37
CA TRP A 32 20.35 14.99 4.42
C TRP A 32 19.37 14.10 5.20
N PRO A 33 19.48 13.99 6.53
CA PRO A 33 18.51 13.25 7.34
C PRO A 33 17.14 13.94 7.25
N LEU A 34 16.15 13.23 6.71
CA LEU A 34 14.77 13.72 6.60
C LEU A 34 14.01 13.58 7.92
N VAL A 35 14.47 12.68 8.79
CA VAL A 35 13.97 12.48 10.14
C VAL A 35 15.14 12.30 11.11
N THR A 36 14.96 12.77 12.34
CA THR A 36 16.02 12.84 13.36
C THR A 36 16.16 11.55 14.18
N SER A 37 15.14 10.70 14.20
CA SER A 37 15.13 9.45 14.95
C SER A 37 14.22 8.41 14.32
N PRO A 38 14.47 7.11 14.56
CA PRO A 38 13.53 6.04 14.22
C PRO A 38 12.14 6.29 14.82
N PRO A 39 11.05 5.88 14.13
CA PRO A 39 9.70 6.01 14.66
C PRO A 39 9.55 5.21 15.96
N ALA A 40 9.07 5.88 17.02
CA ALA A 40 8.98 5.30 18.36
C ALA A 40 8.13 4.02 18.37
N GLY A 41 8.69 2.94 18.94
CA GLY A 41 8.02 1.65 19.09
C GLY A 41 7.81 0.86 17.78
N MET A 42 8.31 1.36 16.64
CA MET A 42 8.25 0.65 15.36
C MET A 42 9.47 -0.24 15.16
N TRP A 43 10.66 0.27 15.46
CA TRP A 43 11.92 -0.47 15.32
C TRP A 43 12.81 -0.21 16.54
N ASN A 44 13.46 -1.26 17.03
CA ASN A 44 14.42 -1.17 18.14
C ASN A 44 15.85 -1.06 17.58
N GLY A 45 16.65 -0.14 18.13
CA GLY A 45 18.06 0.01 17.79
C GLY A 45 18.37 1.17 16.83
N GLN A 46 19.65 1.30 16.48
CA GLN A 46 20.12 2.31 15.52
C GLN A 46 19.84 1.83 14.10
N LEU A 47 19.07 2.60 13.34
CA LEU A 47 18.90 2.42 11.91
C LEU A 47 19.80 3.41 11.17
N ALA A 48 20.37 2.94 10.06
CA ALA A 48 21.09 3.80 9.15
C ALA A 48 20.16 4.92 8.65
N PHE A 49 20.68 6.15 8.55
CA PHE A 49 19.84 7.31 8.21
C PHE A 49 19.29 7.20 6.77
N GLU A 50 19.96 6.46 5.90
CA GLU A 50 19.53 6.15 4.53
C GLU A 50 18.22 5.35 4.53
N VAL A 51 18.09 4.37 5.43
CA VAL A 51 16.85 3.59 5.62
C VAL A 51 15.75 4.48 6.17
N LEU A 52 16.08 5.37 7.11
CA LEU A 52 15.14 6.32 7.68
C LEU A 52 14.67 7.35 6.65
N ASN A 53 15.56 7.83 5.79
CA ASN A 53 15.24 8.72 4.67
C ASN A 53 14.27 8.06 3.70
N LEU A 54 14.55 6.81 3.34
CA LEU A 54 13.68 6.07 2.44
C LEU A 54 12.27 5.90 3.04
N TYR A 55 12.18 5.52 4.32
CA TYR A 55 10.90 5.43 5.00
C TYR A 55 10.19 6.79 5.12
N ALA A 56 10.91 7.85 5.45
CA ALA A 56 10.36 9.20 5.54
C ALA A 56 9.76 9.65 4.20
N LEU A 57 10.42 9.35 3.07
CA LEU A 57 9.86 9.63 1.74
C LEU A 57 8.59 8.83 1.46
N VAL A 58 8.51 7.57 1.88
CA VAL A 58 7.26 6.79 1.79
C VAL A 58 6.14 7.48 2.55
N VAL A 59 6.42 7.98 3.75
CA VAL A 59 5.44 8.72 4.57
C VAL A 59 5.02 10.02 3.88
N PHE A 60 5.97 10.86 3.48
CA PHE A 60 5.70 12.19 2.95
C PHE A 60 4.99 12.13 1.59
N LEU A 61 5.46 11.27 0.68
CA LEU A 61 4.78 11.03 -0.61
C LEU A 61 3.45 10.30 -0.41
N GLY A 62 3.35 9.44 0.61
CA GLY A 62 2.11 8.78 1.03
C GLY A 62 1.02 9.77 1.46
N TRP A 63 1.39 10.86 2.14
CA TRP A 63 0.45 11.93 2.46
C TRP A 63 -0.07 12.66 1.23
N ALA A 64 0.82 12.94 0.26
CA ALA A 64 0.39 13.47 -1.03
C ALA A 64 -0.58 12.51 -1.72
N HIS A 65 -0.30 11.21 -1.72
CA HIS A 65 -1.22 10.19 -2.22
C HIS A 65 -2.59 10.23 -1.52
N PHE A 66 -2.61 10.28 -0.19
CA PHE A 66 -3.86 10.33 0.59
C PHE A 66 -4.70 11.55 0.29
N LEU A 67 -4.10 12.72 0.05
CA LEU A 67 -4.85 13.90 -0.36
C LEU A 67 -5.69 13.63 -1.61
N TYR A 68 -5.08 13.00 -2.64
CA TYR A 68 -5.78 12.65 -3.87
C TYR A 68 -6.77 11.50 -3.67
N ALA A 69 -6.38 10.47 -2.93
CA ALA A 69 -7.20 9.30 -2.70
C ALA A 69 -8.48 9.64 -1.92
N TRP A 70 -8.35 10.38 -0.81
CA TRP A 70 -9.50 10.84 -0.03
C TRP A 70 -10.40 11.79 -0.79
N GLN A 71 -9.83 12.67 -1.63
CA GLN A 71 -10.64 13.50 -2.52
C GLN A 71 -11.46 12.64 -3.50
N GLY A 72 -10.83 11.64 -4.10
CA GLY A 72 -11.50 10.67 -4.98
C GLY A 72 -12.64 9.96 -4.25
N GLN A 73 -12.39 9.49 -3.03
CA GLN A 73 -13.34 8.81 -2.17
C GLN A 73 -14.50 9.71 -1.73
N TRP A 74 -14.22 10.98 -1.41
CA TRP A 74 -15.23 12.00 -1.10
C TRP A 74 -16.17 12.22 -2.29
N LYS A 75 -15.62 12.50 -3.48
CA LYS A 75 -16.41 12.64 -4.72
C LYS A 75 -17.21 11.37 -5.02
N ALA A 76 -16.59 10.20 -4.85
CA ALA A 76 -17.21 8.90 -5.07
C ALA A 76 -18.38 8.63 -4.10
N SER A 77 -18.28 9.08 -2.85
CA SER A 77 -19.34 8.98 -1.82
C SER A 77 -20.51 9.92 -2.08
N GLY A 78 -20.32 10.98 -2.89
CA GLY A 78 -21.38 11.91 -3.30
C GLY A 78 -22.49 11.25 -4.13
N ARG A 79 -22.27 10.02 -4.64
CA ARG A 79 -23.29 9.22 -5.33
C ARG A 79 -24.22 8.46 -4.38
N LEU A 80 -23.95 8.48 -3.07
CA LEU A 80 -24.81 7.90 -2.04
C LEU A 80 -25.87 8.93 -1.61
N THR A 81 -27.01 8.47 -1.10
CA THR A 81 -27.99 9.37 -0.45
C THR A 81 -27.35 10.05 0.76
N PRO A 82 -27.82 11.25 1.18
CA PRO A 82 -27.22 12.00 2.29
C PRO A 82 -27.06 11.17 3.57
N LEU A 83 -28.10 10.42 3.96
CA LEU A 83 -28.06 9.53 5.12
C LEU A 83 -26.99 8.44 4.98
N ARG A 84 -26.93 7.75 3.83
CA ARG A 84 -25.96 6.67 3.62
C ARG A 84 -24.53 7.20 3.53
N ARG A 85 -24.35 8.39 2.98
CA ARG A 85 -23.05 9.08 2.97
C ARG A 85 -22.60 9.40 4.40
N ALA A 86 -23.51 9.93 5.23
CA ALA A 86 -23.23 10.19 6.64
C ALA A 86 -22.88 8.90 7.39
N LEU A 87 -23.66 7.82 7.20
CA LEU A 87 -23.39 6.52 7.80
C LEU A 87 -22.05 5.93 7.36
N TYR A 88 -21.71 6.03 6.07
CA TYR A 88 -20.42 5.59 5.53
C TYR A 88 -19.24 6.30 6.21
N TRP A 89 -19.27 7.64 6.27
CA TRP A 89 -18.22 8.41 6.94
C TRP A 89 -18.21 8.18 8.46
N GLY A 90 -19.37 7.93 9.07
CA GLY A 90 -19.47 7.47 10.45
C GLY A 90 -18.81 6.10 10.65
N THR A 91 -18.92 5.19 9.70
CA THR A 91 -18.23 3.88 9.76
C THR A 91 -16.72 4.04 9.62
N VAL A 92 -16.26 4.96 8.74
CA VAL A 92 -14.83 5.29 8.61
C VAL A 92 -14.28 5.90 9.90
N ALA A 93 -15.03 6.80 10.56
CA ALA A 93 -14.63 7.37 11.84
C ALA A 93 -14.57 6.31 12.96
N ALA A 94 -15.57 5.41 13.02
CA ALA A 94 -15.55 4.29 13.96
C ALA A 94 -14.36 3.35 13.71
N ALA A 95 -14.02 3.09 12.44
CA ALA A 95 -12.84 2.31 12.07
C ALA A 95 -11.53 2.97 12.53
N LEU A 96 -11.41 4.31 12.44
CA LEU A 96 -10.23 5.02 12.97
C LEU A 96 -10.04 4.78 14.47
N ILE A 97 -11.13 4.86 15.26
CA ILE A 97 -11.07 4.59 16.71
C ILE A 97 -10.62 3.16 16.97
N LEU A 98 -11.23 2.18 16.29
CA LEU A 98 -10.86 0.78 16.42
C LEU A 98 -9.39 0.54 16.04
N LEU A 99 -8.92 1.10 14.93
CA LEU A 99 -7.53 0.98 14.48
C LEU A 99 -6.56 1.62 15.48
N ALA A 100 -6.91 2.76 16.08
CA ALA A 100 -6.10 3.39 17.11
C ALA A 100 -6.00 2.52 18.37
N VAL A 101 -7.11 1.88 18.79
CA VAL A 101 -7.13 0.93 19.91
C VAL A 101 -6.27 -0.30 19.59
N LEU A 102 -6.43 -0.89 18.40
CA LEU A 102 -5.63 -2.03 17.94
C LEU A 102 -4.14 -1.69 17.89
N ARG A 103 -3.77 -0.51 17.36
CA ARG A 103 -2.38 -0.03 17.34
C ARG A 103 -1.82 0.11 18.75
N LYS A 104 -2.61 0.60 19.70
CA LYS A 104 -2.21 0.70 21.11
C LYS A 104 -2.03 -0.69 21.74
N TRP A 105 -2.93 -1.62 21.49
CA TRP A 105 -2.92 -2.97 22.06
C TRP A 105 -1.82 -3.88 21.50
N TRP A 106 -1.60 -3.85 20.18
CA TRP A 106 -0.59 -4.68 19.51
C TRP A 106 0.80 -4.05 19.50
N GLY A 107 0.89 -2.75 19.76
CA GLY A 107 2.10 -1.96 19.56
C GLY A 107 2.29 -1.56 18.09
N VAL A 108 3.13 -0.55 17.87
CA VAL A 108 3.31 0.11 16.57
C VAL A 108 3.92 -0.84 15.53
N ALA A 109 4.92 -1.62 15.92
CA ALA A 109 5.62 -2.55 15.03
C ALA A 109 4.68 -3.62 14.44
N VAL A 110 3.95 -4.35 15.28
CA VAL A 110 3.04 -5.43 14.86
C VAL A 110 1.89 -4.86 14.04
N PHE A 111 1.30 -3.75 14.49
CA PHE A 111 0.26 -3.06 13.73
C PHE A 111 0.75 -2.66 12.33
N SER A 112 1.92 -2.02 12.25
CA SER A 112 2.54 -1.61 10.98
C SER A 112 2.75 -2.80 10.05
N LEU A 113 3.27 -3.91 10.57
CA LEU A 113 3.52 -5.12 9.80
C LEU A 113 2.23 -5.66 9.16
N VAL A 114 1.16 -5.80 9.95
CA VAL A 114 -0.15 -6.27 9.47
C VAL A 114 -0.73 -5.32 8.42
N VAL A 115 -0.62 -4.02 8.65
CA VAL A 115 -1.12 -3.01 7.70
C VAL A 115 -0.38 -3.07 6.38
N TRP A 116 0.94 -3.26 6.36
CA TRP A 116 1.69 -3.39 5.11
C TRP A 116 1.34 -4.67 4.36
N VAL A 117 1.09 -5.79 5.05
CA VAL A 117 0.57 -7.00 4.41
C VAL A 117 -0.81 -6.74 3.78
N TYR A 118 -1.71 -6.07 4.49
CA TYR A 118 -3.02 -5.69 3.95
C TYR A 118 -2.89 -4.71 2.77
N ASN A 119 -1.93 -3.79 2.82
CA ASN A 119 -1.65 -2.83 1.76
C ASN A 119 -1.31 -3.53 0.43
N ILE A 120 -0.62 -4.68 0.44
CA ILE A 120 -0.35 -5.46 -0.80
C ILE A 120 -1.64 -5.92 -1.46
N ALA A 121 -2.64 -6.37 -0.69
CA ALA A 121 -3.92 -6.80 -1.24
C ALA A 121 -4.65 -5.64 -1.93
N HIS A 122 -4.64 -4.47 -1.30
CA HIS A 122 -5.22 -3.26 -1.86
C HIS A 122 -4.46 -2.77 -3.09
N PHE A 123 -3.13 -2.77 -3.03
CA PHE A 123 -2.24 -2.44 -4.14
C PHE A 123 -2.58 -3.27 -5.38
N ILE A 124 -2.70 -4.60 -5.24
CA ILE A 124 -3.02 -5.48 -6.37
C ILE A 124 -4.39 -5.14 -6.98
N LYS A 125 -5.42 -4.92 -6.15
CA LYS A 125 -6.75 -4.51 -6.64
C LYS A 125 -6.67 -3.20 -7.43
N ALA A 126 -5.91 -2.23 -6.93
CA ALA A 126 -5.74 -0.95 -7.59
C ALA A 126 -4.94 -1.07 -8.90
N GLU A 127 -3.89 -1.87 -8.95
CA GLU A 127 -3.14 -2.09 -10.20
C GLU A 127 -3.95 -2.85 -11.26
N ILE A 128 -4.80 -3.81 -10.85
CA ILE A 128 -5.76 -4.46 -11.76
C ILE A 128 -6.70 -3.41 -12.36
N LEU A 129 -7.22 -2.50 -11.53
CA LEU A 129 -8.06 -1.38 -11.97
C LEU A 129 -7.30 -0.45 -12.94
N PHE A 130 -6.06 -0.08 -12.60
CA PHE A 130 -5.25 0.82 -13.43
C PHE A 130 -4.82 0.19 -14.76
N ALA A 131 -4.71 -1.13 -14.81
CA ALA A 131 -4.45 -1.89 -16.03
C ALA A 131 -5.72 -2.11 -16.88
N GLY A 132 -6.91 -1.77 -16.37
CA GLY A 132 -8.19 -2.08 -17.04
C GLY A 132 -8.46 -3.58 -17.14
N ALA A 133 -7.77 -4.41 -16.35
CA ALA A 133 -7.92 -5.85 -16.37
C ALA A 133 -9.15 -6.28 -15.55
N ARG A 134 -9.80 -7.38 -15.95
CA ARG A 134 -10.84 -7.99 -15.13
C ARG A 134 -10.20 -8.69 -13.94
N GLU A 135 -10.77 -8.47 -12.76
CA GLU A 135 -10.33 -9.10 -11.52
C GLU A 135 -10.48 -10.63 -11.64
N ARG A 136 -9.34 -11.34 -11.65
CA ARG A 136 -9.31 -12.79 -11.51
C ARG A 136 -9.18 -13.13 -10.02
N SER A 137 -9.83 -14.21 -9.58
CA SER A 137 -10.01 -14.64 -8.19
C SER A 137 -8.72 -14.95 -7.38
N ARG A 138 -7.52 -14.67 -7.89
CA ARG A 138 -6.23 -15.11 -7.32
C ARG A 138 -5.32 -13.97 -6.82
N PHE A 139 -5.86 -12.79 -6.52
CA PHE A 139 -5.06 -11.66 -6.01
C PHE A 139 -4.41 -11.90 -4.65
N TYR A 140 -4.72 -12.99 -3.96
CA TYR A 140 -4.17 -13.33 -2.64
C TYR A 140 -2.75 -13.90 -2.69
N SER A 141 -2.27 -14.44 -3.83
CA SER A 141 -0.97 -15.12 -3.86
C SER A 141 0.23 -14.21 -3.51
N PRO A 142 0.34 -12.97 -4.01
CA PRO A 142 1.46 -12.11 -3.63
C PRO A 142 1.33 -11.58 -2.20
N VAL A 143 0.11 -11.52 -1.65
CA VAL A 143 -0.15 -11.15 -0.25
C VAL A 143 0.41 -12.23 0.67
N ILE A 144 0.11 -13.50 0.38
CA ILE A 144 0.63 -14.65 1.14
C ILE A 144 2.15 -14.72 1.03
N ALA A 145 2.72 -14.54 -0.17
CA ALA A 145 4.16 -14.55 -0.35
C ALA A 145 4.86 -13.39 0.37
N PHE A 146 4.29 -12.18 0.35
CA PHE A 146 4.86 -11.05 1.09
C PHE A 146 4.77 -11.23 2.61
N ALA A 147 3.65 -11.78 3.11
CA ALA A 147 3.52 -12.13 4.52
C ALA A 147 4.55 -13.19 4.93
N TRP A 148 4.69 -14.25 4.13
CA TRP A 148 5.70 -15.29 4.32
C TRP A 148 7.12 -14.72 4.33
N PHE A 149 7.47 -13.93 3.30
CA PHE A 149 8.74 -13.22 3.20
C PHE A 149 9.03 -12.42 4.46
N THR A 150 8.05 -11.65 4.95
CA THR A 150 8.20 -10.84 6.16
C THR A 150 8.47 -11.69 7.40
N LEU A 151 7.72 -12.78 7.59
CA LEU A 151 7.90 -13.68 8.73
C LEU A 151 9.29 -14.35 8.71
N VAL A 152 9.76 -14.76 7.54
CA VAL A 152 11.08 -15.38 7.35
C VAL A 152 12.20 -14.36 7.54
N LEU A 153 12.06 -13.16 6.97
CA LEU A 153 13.04 -12.08 7.10
C LEU A 153 13.30 -11.73 8.57
N PHE A 154 12.25 -11.68 9.39
CA PHE A 154 12.35 -11.41 10.83
C PHE A 154 12.52 -12.66 11.69
N GLN A 155 12.66 -13.84 11.08
CA GLN A 155 12.86 -15.13 11.78
C GLN A 155 11.80 -15.39 12.86
N ALA A 156 10.54 -15.06 12.58
CA ALA A 156 9.45 -15.18 13.53
C ALA A 156 9.17 -16.64 13.89
N GLY A 157 9.32 -17.00 15.17
CA GLY A 157 9.03 -18.34 15.68
C GLY A 157 9.83 -19.44 14.95
N PRO A 158 9.19 -20.48 14.40
CA PRO A 158 9.89 -21.59 13.76
C PRO A 158 10.59 -21.19 12.44
N MET A 159 10.29 -20.00 11.90
CA MET A 159 10.88 -19.49 10.66
C MET A 159 12.37 -19.15 10.79
N GLY A 160 12.91 -19.08 12.02
CA GLY A 160 14.36 -19.01 12.22
C GLY A 160 15.12 -20.27 11.82
N LYS A 161 14.44 -21.41 11.64
CA LYS A 161 15.06 -22.66 11.19
C LYS A 161 15.15 -22.67 9.66
N LEU A 162 16.38 -22.80 9.14
CA LEU A 162 16.66 -22.82 7.70
C LEU A 162 15.74 -23.80 6.93
N ALA A 163 15.62 -25.04 7.41
CA ALA A 163 14.80 -26.06 6.77
C ALA A 163 13.31 -25.67 6.68
N VAL A 164 12.77 -24.97 7.69
CA VAL A 164 11.37 -24.51 7.70
C VAL A 164 11.17 -23.37 6.70
N ALA A 165 12.06 -22.38 6.73
CA ALA A 165 11.99 -21.24 5.82
C ALA A 165 12.14 -21.66 4.34
N VAL A 166 13.14 -22.50 4.04
CA VAL A 166 13.37 -23.02 2.68
C VAL A 166 12.23 -23.95 2.26
N GLY A 167 11.88 -24.93 3.09
CA GLY A 167 10.82 -25.89 2.81
C GLY A 167 9.48 -25.20 2.57
N GLY A 168 9.10 -24.25 3.43
CA GLY A 168 7.86 -23.49 3.28
C GLY A 168 7.84 -22.62 2.02
N SER A 169 8.94 -21.95 1.67
CA SER A 169 9.04 -21.16 0.42
C SER A 169 8.86 -22.05 -0.83
N VAL A 170 9.53 -23.21 -0.87
CA VAL A 170 9.40 -24.16 -1.98
C VAL A 170 8.00 -24.75 -2.05
N LEU A 171 7.43 -25.17 -0.92
CA LEU A 171 6.08 -25.71 -0.86
C LEU A 171 5.03 -24.69 -1.31
N LEU A 172 5.15 -23.43 -0.90
CA LEU A 172 4.28 -22.35 -1.37
C LEU A 172 4.41 -22.15 -2.88
N ALA A 173 5.64 -22.12 -3.42
CA ALA A 173 5.87 -21.97 -4.86
C ALA A 173 5.25 -23.13 -5.66
N VAL A 174 5.48 -24.38 -5.23
CA VAL A 174 4.90 -25.57 -5.87
C VAL A 174 3.37 -25.55 -5.79
N ALA A 175 2.80 -25.25 -4.62
CA ALA A 175 1.35 -25.20 -4.44
C ALA A 175 0.70 -24.19 -5.39
N LEU A 176 1.31 -23.02 -5.59
CA LEU A 176 0.83 -21.99 -6.51
C LEU A 176 0.90 -22.45 -7.98
N LEU A 177 2.03 -23.04 -8.38
CA LEU A 177 2.21 -23.56 -9.74
C LEU A 177 1.18 -24.65 -10.06
N VAL A 178 0.98 -25.60 -9.14
CA VAL A 178 0.00 -26.70 -9.25
C VAL A 178 -1.44 -26.17 -9.23
N ALA A 179 -1.72 -25.13 -8.45
CA ALA A 179 -3.03 -24.47 -8.45
C ALA A 179 -3.36 -23.80 -9.80
N GLY A 180 -2.42 -23.75 -10.74
CA GLY A 180 -2.65 -23.35 -12.13
C GLY A 180 -1.96 -22.05 -12.53
N ASP A 181 -1.16 -21.45 -11.64
CA ASP A 181 -0.40 -20.24 -11.97
C ASP A 181 0.67 -20.52 -13.04
N TRP A 182 1.10 -21.78 -13.20
CA TRP A 182 1.93 -22.22 -14.33
C TRP A 182 1.28 -21.90 -15.69
N ARG A 183 -0.03 -22.14 -15.83
CA ARG A 183 -0.75 -21.86 -17.09
C ARG A 183 -0.82 -20.36 -17.34
N VAL A 184 -1.09 -19.58 -16.29
CA VAL A 184 -1.12 -18.11 -16.35
C VAL A 184 0.25 -17.53 -16.76
N LEU A 185 1.34 -18.12 -16.28
CA LEU A 185 2.70 -17.78 -16.68
C LEU A 185 2.96 -18.13 -18.15
N ALA A 186 2.62 -19.34 -18.56
CA ALA A 186 2.80 -19.82 -19.94
C ALA A 186 1.99 -19.01 -20.97
N GLU A 187 0.81 -18.51 -20.57
CA GLU A 187 -0.08 -17.67 -21.40
C GLU A 187 0.33 -16.18 -21.43
N GLY A 188 1.44 -15.78 -20.78
CA GLY A 188 1.93 -14.41 -20.81
C GLY A 188 1.17 -13.42 -19.91
N GLN A 189 0.19 -13.87 -19.11
CA GLN A 189 -0.54 -13.04 -18.13
C GLN A 189 0.19 -12.99 -16.78
N VAL A 190 1.46 -12.61 -16.83
CA VAL A 190 2.48 -13.02 -15.85
C VAL A 190 2.55 -12.22 -14.55
N ARG A 191 1.92 -11.04 -14.45
CA ARG A 191 2.29 -10.05 -13.41
C ARG A 191 2.21 -10.56 -11.97
N LEU A 192 1.06 -11.13 -11.57
CA LEU A 192 0.87 -11.57 -10.18
C LEU A 192 1.65 -12.84 -9.85
N PRO A 193 1.61 -13.92 -10.66
CA PRO A 193 2.43 -15.10 -10.40
C PRO A 193 3.94 -14.81 -10.41
N VAL A 194 4.43 -13.95 -11.31
CA VAL A 194 5.85 -13.55 -11.32
C VAL A 194 6.21 -12.80 -10.05
N LEU A 195 5.39 -11.84 -9.61
CA LEU A 195 5.64 -11.12 -8.35
C LEU A 195 5.67 -12.07 -7.15
N THR A 196 4.75 -13.03 -7.11
CA THR A 196 4.71 -14.04 -6.04
C THR A 196 5.96 -14.93 -6.05
N LEU A 197 6.35 -15.46 -7.21
CA LEU A 197 7.56 -16.28 -7.34
C LEU A 197 8.83 -15.46 -7.06
N PHE A 198 8.87 -14.20 -7.46
CA PHE A 198 9.95 -13.27 -7.15
C PHE A 198 10.11 -13.10 -5.63
N LEU A 199 9.02 -12.83 -4.91
CA LEU A 199 9.06 -12.69 -3.45
C LEU A 199 9.47 -13.99 -2.75
N LEU A 200 9.01 -15.16 -3.23
CA LEU A 200 9.43 -16.45 -2.68
C LEU A 200 10.91 -16.76 -3.00
N GLY A 201 11.38 -16.41 -4.19
CA GLY A 201 12.79 -16.51 -4.58
C GLY A 201 13.69 -15.61 -3.74
N GLU A 202 13.31 -14.34 -3.56
CA GLU A 202 13.98 -13.42 -2.64
C GLU A 202 13.98 -13.98 -1.21
N THR A 203 12.86 -14.54 -0.75
CA THR A 203 12.80 -15.18 0.57
C THR A 203 13.90 -16.23 0.72
N LEU A 204 14.14 -17.07 -0.29
CA LEU A 204 15.22 -18.07 -0.27
C LEU A 204 16.61 -17.43 -0.19
N VAL A 205 16.86 -16.38 -0.98
CA VAL A 205 18.12 -15.63 -0.95
C VAL A 205 18.36 -15.07 0.46
N TRP A 206 17.40 -14.34 1.00
CA TRP A 206 17.55 -13.71 2.31
C TRP A 206 17.57 -14.72 3.46
N THR A 207 16.93 -15.87 3.29
CA THR A 207 17.04 -17.00 4.23
C THR A 207 18.47 -17.53 4.31
N ALA A 208 19.12 -17.73 3.16
CA ALA A 208 20.51 -18.19 3.12
C ALA A 208 21.48 -17.18 3.77
N TYR A 209 21.23 -15.88 3.58
CA TYR A 209 22.03 -14.82 4.19
C TYR A 209 21.62 -14.48 5.64
N GLY A 210 20.47 -14.95 6.12
CA GLY A 210 19.80 -14.41 7.31
C GLY A 210 20.62 -14.48 8.61
N GLN A 211 21.48 -15.50 8.74
CA GLN A 211 22.39 -15.65 9.89
C GLN A 211 23.49 -14.58 9.95
N TYR A 212 23.82 -13.95 8.82
CA TYR A 212 24.83 -12.89 8.73
C TYR A 212 24.23 -11.48 8.84
N MET A 213 22.90 -11.37 8.82
CA MET A 213 22.21 -10.08 8.82
C MET A 213 22.04 -9.53 10.23
N SER A 214 22.46 -8.29 10.43
CA SER A 214 22.07 -7.52 11.62
C SER A 214 20.56 -7.20 11.60
N PRO A 215 19.94 -6.96 12.77
CA PRO A 215 18.53 -6.53 12.83
C PRO A 215 18.24 -5.27 12.00
N ALA A 216 19.15 -4.29 12.02
CA ALA A 216 19.00 -3.05 11.24
C ALA A 216 19.02 -3.33 9.73
N PHE A 217 19.85 -4.27 9.27
CA PHE A 217 19.89 -4.65 7.86
C PHE A 217 18.58 -5.31 7.40
N ARG A 218 18.00 -6.19 8.24
CA ARG A 218 16.68 -6.80 7.96
C ARG A 218 15.57 -5.74 7.86
N VAL A 219 15.58 -4.75 8.74
CA VAL A 219 14.66 -3.60 8.65
C VAL A 219 14.90 -2.81 7.37
N GLY A 220 16.16 -2.62 6.95
CA GLY A 220 16.50 -1.99 5.67
C GLY A 220 15.89 -2.72 4.47
N ILE A 221 16.02 -4.04 4.39
CA ILE A 221 15.39 -4.86 3.33
C ILE A 221 13.87 -4.68 3.35
N TYR A 222 13.26 -4.72 4.53
CA TYR A 222 11.82 -4.57 4.69
C TYR A 222 11.31 -3.19 4.23
N VAL A 223 11.99 -2.12 4.66
CA VAL A 223 11.68 -0.74 4.26
C VAL A 223 11.88 -0.53 2.76
N PHE A 224 12.92 -1.14 2.17
CA PHE A 224 13.16 -1.08 0.73
C PHE A 224 11.97 -1.64 -0.06
N HIS A 225 11.44 -2.79 0.34
CA HIS A 225 10.27 -3.40 -0.30
C HIS A 225 9.00 -2.56 -0.15
N ILE A 226 8.77 -2.04 1.07
CA ILE A 226 7.67 -1.10 1.32
C ILE A 226 7.78 0.11 0.39
N ALA A 227 8.96 0.72 0.31
CA ALA A 227 9.19 1.90 -0.50
C ALA A 227 9.02 1.63 -1.99
N ALA A 228 9.54 0.50 -2.48
CA ALA A 228 9.38 0.09 -3.87
C ALA A 228 7.89 -0.05 -4.24
N ALA A 229 7.12 -0.76 -3.42
CA ALA A 229 5.69 -0.96 -3.63
C ALA A 229 4.92 0.37 -3.55
N SER A 230 5.20 1.20 -2.54
CA SER A 230 4.55 2.50 -2.33
C SER A 230 4.84 3.49 -3.45
N PHE A 231 6.09 3.63 -3.89
CA PHE A 231 6.45 4.53 -4.99
C PHE A 231 5.85 4.07 -6.30
N PHE A 232 5.89 2.75 -6.58
CA PHE A 232 5.29 2.21 -7.79
C PHE A 232 3.79 2.46 -7.82
N HIS A 233 3.09 2.19 -6.73
CA HIS A 233 1.66 2.46 -6.61
C HIS A 233 1.34 3.94 -6.77
N TYR A 234 2.10 4.80 -6.11
CA TYR A 234 1.94 6.24 -6.18
C TYR A 234 2.04 6.74 -7.63
N LEU A 235 3.09 6.33 -8.33
CA LEU A 235 3.34 6.71 -9.73
C LEU A 235 2.30 6.11 -10.69
N SER A 236 1.94 4.85 -10.53
CA SER A 236 0.87 4.20 -11.33
C SER A 236 -0.46 4.92 -11.17
N SER A 237 -0.86 5.23 -9.92
CA SER A 237 -2.09 5.95 -9.63
C SER A 237 -2.09 7.36 -10.24
N TYR A 238 -0.93 8.04 -10.19
CA TYR A 238 -0.75 9.33 -10.83
C TYR A 238 -0.93 9.23 -12.35
N PHE A 239 -0.17 8.36 -13.03
CA PHE A 239 -0.25 8.24 -14.49
C PHE A 239 -1.65 7.88 -14.95
N PHE A 240 -2.33 6.99 -14.22
CA PHE A 240 -3.73 6.66 -14.48
C PHE A 240 -4.66 7.88 -14.39
N ALA A 241 -4.46 8.76 -13.40
CA ALA A 241 -5.28 9.94 -13.17
C ALA A 241 -4.82 11.21 -13.93
N SER A 242 -3.64 11.16 -14.56
CA SER A 242 -3.06 12.28 -15.30
C SER A 242 -3.98 12.76 -16.41
N GLY A 243 -4.11 14.08 -16.54
CA GLY A 243 -5.00 14.71 -17.55
C GLY A 243 -6.50 14.69 -17.22
N ARG A 244 -6.92 14.06 -16.11
CA ARG A 244 -8.34 13.98 -15.71
C ARG A 244 -8.78 15.12 -14.78
N SER A 245 -7.86 15.87 -14.18
CA SER A 245 -8.15 16.97 -13.27
C SER A 245 -7.00 17.98 -13.23
N ARG A 246 -7.29 19.24 -12.88
CA ARG A 246 -6.25 20.24 -12.57
C ARG A 246 -5.33 19.78 -11.44
N LEU A 247 -5.86 19.04 -10.47
CA LEU A 247 -5.10 18.55 -9.31
C LEU A 247 -4.13 17.42 -9.67
N THR A 248 -4.28 16.80 -10.83
CA THR A 248 -3.38 15.76 -11.34
C THR A 248 -2.46 16.30 -12.44
N GLN A 249 -2.25 17.63 -12.48
CA GLN A 249 -1.22 18.22 -13.32
C GLN A 249 0.17 18.01 -12.68
N PRO A 250 1.22 17.75 -13.48
CA PRO A 250 2.56 17.45 -12.96
C PRO A 250 3.08 18.49 -11.96
N TRP A 251 2.92 19.78 -12.28
CA TRP A 251 3.41 20.86 -11.42
C TRP A 251 2.63 20.96 -10.10
N VAL A 252 1.31 20.72 -10.10
CA VAL A 252 0.52 20.71 -8.86
C VAL A 252 0.99 19.59 -7.95
N ILE A 253 1.28 18.43 -8.52
CA ILE A 253 1.79 17.28 -7.77
C ILE A 253 3.17 17.56 -7.21
N ALA A 254 4.06 18.15 -8.00
CA ALA A 254 5.37 18.57 -7.50
C ALA A 254 5.21 19.51 -6.29
N VAL A 255 4.34 20.52 -6.39
CA VAL A 255 4.04 21.45 -5.30
C VAL A 255 3.48 20.73 -4.07
N VAL A 256 2.49 19.85 -4.23
CA VAL A 256 1.90 19.10 -3.11
C VAL A 256 2.93 18.21 -2.41
N ASN A 257 3.79 17.52 -3.15
CA ASN A 257 4.87 16.72 -2.55
C ASN A 257 5.88 17.59 -1.81
N VAL A 258 6.30 18.72 -2.38
CA VAL A 258 7.19 19.67 -1.70
C VAL A 258 6.56 20.17 -0.40
N VAL A 259 5.26 20.50 -0.41
CA VAL A 259 4.54 20.93 0.80
C VAL A 259 4.57 19.84 1.88
N PHE A 260 4.21 18.59 1.56
CA PHE A 260 4.22 17.51 2.55
C PHE A 260 5.63 17.13 3.02
N LEU A 261 6.63 17.21 2.13
CA LEU A 261 8.03 16.97 2.49
C LEU A 261 8.52 18.06 3.46
N CYS A 262 8.30 19.34 3.14
CA CYS A 262 8.66 20.45 4.01
C CYS A 262 7.93 20.38 5.36
N ALA A 263 6.63 20.06 5.36
CA ALA A 263 5.84 19.93 6.58
C ALA A 263 6.33 18.75 7.45
N GLY A 264 6.59 17.59 6.85
CA GLY A 264 7.14 16.43 7.53
C GLY A 264 8.54 16.69 8.10
N TYR A 265 9.41 17.31 7.31
CA TYR A 265 10.74 17.74 7.75
C TYR A 265 10.66 18.71 8.94
N ALA A 266 9.77 19.70 8.87
CA ALA A 266 9.57 20.65 9.96
C ALA A 266 9.08 19.97 11.24
N VAL A 267 8.12 19.04 11.15
CA VAL A 267 7.66 18.24 12.29
C VAL A 267 8.80 17.42 12.91
N ALA A 268 9.67 16.83 12.08
CA ALA A 268 10.77 15.98 12.54
C ALA A 268 11.94 16.75 13.18
N HIS A 269 12.18 18.01 12.79
CA HIS A 269 13.37 18.76 13.19
C HIS A 269 13.11 19.93 14.14
N THR A 270 11.98 20.63 14.02
CA THR A 270 11.81 21.92 14.71
C THR A 270 11.05 21.81 16.02
N GLY A 271 10.33 20.71 16.26
CA GLY A 271 9.44 20.56 17.43
C GLY A 271 8.27 21.56 17.48
N TRP A 272 8.21 22.52 16.56
CA TRP A 272 7.22 23.60 16.55
C TRP A 272 5.81 23.08 16.21
N LEU A 273 5.75 22.00 15.43
CA LEU A 273 4.52 21.36 14.98
C LEU A 273 4.23 20.05 15.73
N ARG A 274 4.57 19.96 17.03
CA ARG A 274 4.30 18.74 17.82
C ARG A 274 2.83 18.32 17.82
N TRP A 275 1.90 19.27 17.76
CA TRP A 275 0.47 18.97 17.64
C TRP A 275 0.12 18.27 16.31
N ALA A 276 0.90 18.51 15.24
CA ALA A 276 0.72 17.90 13.95
C ALA A 276 1.37 16.51 13.83
N SER A 277 2.08 16.04 14.86
CA SER A 277 2.78 14.74 14.86
C SER A 277 1.85 13.57 14.55
N VAL A 278 0.64 13.57 15.11
CA VAL A 278 -0.38 12.54 14.82
C VAL A 278 -0.70 12.44 13.32
N TRP A 279 -0.54 13.55 12.60
CA TRP A 279 -0.89 13.69 11.19
C TRP A 279 0.30 13.61 10.24
N LEU A 280 1.53 13.84 10.68
CA LEU A 280 2.67 13.97 9.78
C LEU A 280 3.90 13.19 10.23
N ALA A 281 3.95 12.77 11.49
CA ALA A 281 5.09 12.02 11.98
C ALA A 281 5.05 10.56 11.49
N PRO A 282 6.23 9.98 11.13
CA PRO A 282 6.30 8.65 10.54
C PRO A 282 5.65 7.54 11.36
N GLU A 283 5.69 7.61 12.69
CA GLU A 283 5.13 6.59 13.58
C GLU A 283 3.61 6.44 13.44
N TRP A 284 2.90 7.49 13.01
CA TRP A 284 1.45 7.48 12.83
C TRP A 284 1.03 7.13 11.41
N PHE A 285 1.95 7.15 10.44
CA PHE A 285 1.61 6.99 9.03
C PHE A 285 0.84 5.69 8.73
N THR A 286 1.23 4.58 9.34
CA THR A 286 0.56 3.28 9.12
C THR A 286 -0.87 3.24 9.65
N LEU A 287 -1.23 4.07 10.63
CA LEU A 287 -2.63 4.23 11.06
C LEU A 287 -3.48 4.81 9.91
N TRP A 288 -2.95 5.80 9.21
CA TRP A 288 -3.62 6.47 8.10
C TRP A 288 -3.68 5.59 6.85
N VAL A 289 -2.63 4.81 6.58
CA VAL A 289 -2.66 3.72 5.58
C VAL A 289 -3.83 2.79 5.91
N ALA A 290 -3.88 2.23 7.12
CA ALA A 290 -4.93 1.30 7.51
C ALA A 290 -6.35 1.89 7.34
N LEU A 291 -6.54 3.14 7.75
CA LEU A 291 -7.82 3.83 7.59
C LEU A 291 -8.20 3.98 6.11
N HIS A 292 -7.25 4.34 5.26
CA HIS A 292 -7.47 4.47 3.82
C HIS A 292 -7.86 3.12 3.19
N LEU A 293 -7.16 2.04 3.56
CA LEU A 293 -7.46 0.69 3.09
C LEU A 293 -8.89 0.27 3.46
N VAL A 294 -9.25 0.39 4.74
CA VAL A 294 -10.58 0.06 5.25
C VAL A 294 -11.66 0.91 4.57
N GLY A 295 -11.45 2.23 4.50
CA GLY A 295 -12.40 3.14 3.87
C GLY A 295 -12.65 2.81 2.39
N SER A 296 -11.59 2.45 1.67
CA SER A 296 -11.65 2.05 0.26
C SER A 296 -12.39 0.73 0.07
N ASP A 297 -12.15 -0.28 0.91
CA ASP A 297 -12.82 -1.58 0.81
C ASP A 297 -14.30 -1.52 1.28
N LEU A 298 -14.65 -0.60 2.19
CA LEU A 298 -16.02 -0.39 2.64
C LEU A 298 -16.91 0.28 1.57
N LEU A 299 -16.38 1.21 0.76
CA LEU A 299 -17.20 2.00 -0.16
C LEU A 299 -17.96 1.16 -1.21
N PRO A 300 -17.36 0.13 -1.85
CA PRO A 300 -18.09 -0.78 -2.75
C PRO A 300 -19.24 -1.52 -2.07
N TRP A 301 -19.11 -1.89 -0.79
CA TRP A 301 -20.19 -2.53 -0.04
C TRP A 301 -21.39 -1.58 0.10
N TRP A 302 -21.14 -0.33 0.52
CA TRP A 302 -22.18 0.69 0.63
C TRP A 302 -22.87 1.00 -0.72
N ARG A 303 -22.10 1.04 -1.81
CA ARG A 303 -22.65 1.22 -3.16
C ARG A 303 -23.54 0.05 -3.61
N ARG A 304 -23.13 -1.20 -3.37
CA ARG A 304 -23.92 -2.39 -3.74
C ARG A 304 -25.22 -2.46 -2.95
N SER A 305 -25.20 -2.08 -1.67
CA SER A 305 -26.41 -1.99 -0.85
C SER A 305 -27.40 -0.94 -1.36
N VAL A 306 -26.96 0.08 -2.11
CA VAL A 306 -27.86 1.04 -2.79
C VAL A 306 -28.51 0.37 -4.00
N ALA A 307 -27.71 -0.20 -4.90
CA ALA A 307 -28.22 -0.83 -6.11
C ALA A 307 -29.27 -1.92 -5.82
N ARG A 308 -29.04 -2.75 -4.78
CA ARG A 308 -30.00 -3.77 -4.34
C ARG A 308 -31.30 -3.15 -3.79
N SER A 309 -31.19 -2.11 -2.97
CA SER A 309 -32.34 -1.42 -2.40
C SER A 309 -33.20 -0.78 -3.50
N THR A 310 -32.59 -0.14 -4.49
CA THR A 310 -33.31 0.49 -5.61
C THR A 310 -33.99 -0.56 -6.49
N ALA A 311 -33.31 -1.65 -6.83
CA ALA A 311 -33.90 -2.74 -7.61
C ALA A 311 -35.08 -3.40 -6.89
N GLN A 312 -34.98 -3.59 -5.56
CA GLN A 312 -36.06 -4.15 -4.75
C GLN A 312 -37.26 -3.21 -4.68
N THR A 313 -37.06 -1.89 -4.57
CA THR A 313 -38.14 -0.90 -4.62
C THR A 313 -38.84 -0.85 -5.98
N GLN A 314 -38.09 -1.00 -7.08
CA GLN A 314 -38.67 -1.08 -8.44
C GLN A 314 -39.53 -2.33 -8.61
N LEU A 315 -39.05 -3.50 -8.19
CA LEU A 315 -39.81 -4.76 -8.24
C LEU A 315 -41.11 -4.72 -7.42
N ILE A 316 -41.12 -4.00 -6.29
CA ILE A 316 -42.34 -3.83 -5.48
C ILE A 316 -43.32 -2.91 -6.19
N ARG A 317 -42.87 -1.82 -6.84
CA ARG A 317 -43.73 -0.91 -7.61
C ARG A 317 -44.33 -1.56 -8.86
N GLU A 318 -43.60 -2.48 -9.51
CA GLU A 318 -44.11 -3.20 -10.69
C GLU A 318 -45.14 -4.28 -10.33
N ARG A 319 -45.28 -4.63 -9.04
CA ARG A 319 -46.23 -5.64 -8.55
C ARG A 319 -47.52 -5.05 -7.94
N ILE A 320 -47.60 -3.73 -7.80
CA ILE A 320 -48.77 -2.99 -7.32
C ILE A 320 -49.44 -2.33 -8.52
#